data_AF-A0A1A8FF79-F1
#
_entry.id   AF-A0A1A8FF79-F1
#
_cell.length_a   1.000
_cell.length_b   1.000
_cell.length_c   1.000
_cell.angle_alpha   90.00
_cell.angle_beta   90.00
_cell.angle_gamma   90.00
#
_symmetry.space_group_name_H-M   'P 1'
#
loop_
_entity.id
_entity.type
_entity.pdbx_description
1 polymer ?
#
loop_
_entity_poly.entity_id
_entity_poly.type
_entity_poly.pdbx_seq_one_letter_code
_entity_poly.pdbx_strand_id
1 'polypeptide(L)'
;GNGEQPGLIPRLCCLLFERVHKEENEVHIFKVEVSYMEIYNEKVRDLLDPKGSRQSLKVREHKVLGPYVDGLSQLAVTSFEDIEVLMSEGNKSRTVAAT
;
A
#
# COMPACT_ATOMS: atom_id res chain seq x y z
N GLY A 1 -1.09 3.10 15.44
CA GLY A 1 -2.29 3.60 16.13
C GLY A 1 -3.24 2.44 16.36
N ASN A 2 -4.39 2.71 16.95
CA ASN A 2 -5.48 1.75 17.14
C ASN A 2 -6.80 2.39 16.69
N GLY A 3 -7.92 1.68 16.84
CA GLY A 3 -9.23 2.17 16.39
C GLY A 3 -9.67 3.49 17.05
N GLU A 4 -9.28 3.71 18.31
CA GLU A 4 -9.62 4.95 19.03
C GLU A 4 -8.64 6.09 18.74
N GLN A 5 -7.38 5.75 18.47
CA GLN A 5 -6.29 6.68 18.23
C GLN A 5 -5.59 6.32 16.91
N PRO A 6 -6.10 6.86 15.77
CA PRO A 6 -5.54 6.53 14.47
C PRO A 6 -4.06 6.92 14.40
N GLY A 7 -3.27 6.07 13.74
CA GLY A 7 -1.84 6.28 13.55
C GLY A 7 -1.53 7.26 12.41
N LEU A 8 -0.26 7.32 12.01
CA LEU A 8 0.18 8.20 10.92
C LEU A 8 -0.46 7.82 9.57
N ILE A 9 -0.46 6.55 9.20
CA ILE A 9 -0.98 6.09 7.90
C ILE A 9 -2.44 6.52 7.68
N PRO A 10 -3.41 6.17 8.57
CA PRO A 10 -4.80 6.56 8.33
C PRO A 10 -5.01 8.08 8.36
N ARG A 11 -4.28 8.82 9.20
CA ARG A 11 -4.34 10.29 9.22
C ARG A 11 -3.82 10.90 7.92
N LEU A 12 -2.70 10.39 7.40
CA LEU A 12 -2.09 10.88 6.17
C LEU A 12 -2.99 10.59 4.97
N CYS A 13 -3.53 9.37 4.86
CA CYS A 13 -4.42 9.00 3.77
C CYS A 13 -5.72 9.81 3.78
N CYS A 14 -6.31 10.04 4.97
CA CYS A 14 -7.48 10.90 5.10
C CYS A 14 -7.20 12.33 4.62
N LEU A 15 -6.15 12.97 5.15
CA LEU A 15 -5.76 14.34 4.74
C LEU A 15 -5.36 14.42 3.25
N LEU A 16 -4.74 13.38 2.71
CA LEU A 16 -4.37 13.30 1.29
C LEU A 16 -5.63 13.36 0.43
N PHE A 17 -6.62 12.52 0.71
CA PHE A 17 -7.85 12.51 -0.07
C PHE A 17 -8.69 13.77 0.17
N GLU A 18 -8.77 14.30 1.38
CA GLU A 18 -9.41 15.61 1.61
C GLU A 18 -8.81 16.70 0.71
N ARG A 19 -7.49 16.72 0.57
CA ARG A 19 -6.80 17.68 -0.30
C ARG A 19 -7.06 17.41 -1.78
N VAL A 20 -6.98 16.15 -2.21
CA VAL A 20 -7.28 15.75 -3.60
C VAL A 20 -8.67 16.22 -3.98
N HIS A 21 -9.71 15.89 -3.21
CA HIS A 21 -11.09 16.27 -3.51
C HIS A 21 -11.31 17.79 -3.48
N LYS A 22 -10.54 18.53 -2.67
CA LYS A 22 -10.61 20.00 -2.62
C LYS A 22 -9.97 20.67 -3.85
N GLU A 23 -8.91 20.08 -4.37
CA GLU A 23 -8.11 20.67 -5.46
C GLU A 23 -8.50 20.13 -6.85
N GLU A 24 -9.19 19.00 -6.90
CA GLU A 24 -9.64 18.35 -8.13
C GLU A 24 -10.62 19.23 -8.93
N ASN A 25 -10.34 19.37 -10.22
CA ASN A 25 -11.15 20.12 -11.17
C ASN A 25 -10.79 19.71 -12.61
N GLU A 26 -11.41 20.34 -13.62
CA GLU A 26 -11.15 20.01 -15.04
C GLU A 26 -9.68 20.18 -15.48
N VAL A 27 -8.89 20.99 -14.76
CA VAL A 27 -7.47 21.24 -15.02
C VAL A 27 -6.56 20.36 -14.16
N HIS A 28 -7.02 19.92 -12.98
CA HIS A 28 -6.24 19.17 -12.01
C HIS A 28 -6.89 17.81 -11.74
N ILE A 29 -6.32 16.77 -12.34
CA ILE A 29 -6.73 15.37 -12.19
C ILE A 29 -5.68 14.64 -11.37
N PHE A 30 -6.12 13.94 -10.34
CA PHE A 30 -5.23 13.19 -9.45
C PHE A 30 -5.43 11.69 -9.66
N LYS A 31 -4.32 10.95 -9.65
CA LYS A 31 -4.32 9.49 -9.62
C LYS A 31 -3.52 9.04 -8.41
N VAL A 32 -4.14 8.28 -7.53
CA VAL A 32 -3.51 7.74 -6.32
C VAL A 32 -3.42 6.23 -6.46
N GLU A 33 -2.22 5.69 -6.23
CA GLU A 33 -1.95 4.26 -6.23
C GLU A 33 -1.28 3.87 -4.91
N VAL A 34 -1.60 2.67 -4.41
CA VAL A 34 -1.03 2.11 -3.19
C VAL A 34 -0.39 0.77 -3.48
N SER A 35 0.74 0.53 -2.81
CA SER A 35 1.41 -0.77 -2.74
C SER A 35 1.76 -1.04 -1.29
N TYR A 36 1.61 -2.29 -0.84
CA TYR A 36 1.93 -2.67 0.53
C TYR A 36 2.68 -4.00 0.53
N MET A 37 3.89 -4.00 1.09
CA MET A 37 4.78 -5.16 1.06
C MET A 37 5.35 -5.46 2.44
N GLU A 38 5.73 -6.72 2.63
CA GLU A 38 6.48 -7.18 3.79
C GLU A 38 7.85 -7.67 3.36
N ILE A 39 8.88 -7.27 4.10
CA ILE A 39 10.23 -7.83 3.98
C ILE A 39 10.47 -8.66 5.22
N TYR A 40 10.65 -9.97 5.05
CA TYR A 40 10.91 -10.90 6.13
C TYR A 40 11.95 -11.93 5.69
N ASN A 41 13.03 -12.06 6.47
CA ASN A 41 14.15 -12.96 6.17
C ASN A 41 14.66 -12.78 4.73
N GLU A 42 14.94 -11.52 4.35
CA GLU A 42 15.41 -11.11 3.01
C GLU A 42 14.47 -11.49 1.85
N LYS A 43 13.21 -11.86 2.15
CA LYS A 43 12.18 -12.13 1.14
C LYS A 43 11.13 -11.03 1.15
N VAL A 44 10.89 -10.46 -0.03
CA VAL A 44 9.83 -9.49 -0.26
C VAL A 44 8.54 -10.21 -0.63
N ARG A 45 7.42 -9.84 -0.02
CA ARG A 45 6.09 -10.35 -0.35
C ARG A 45 5.12 -9.21 -0.52
N ASP A 46 4.21 -9.40 -1.47
CA ASP A 46 3.07 -8.52 -1.65
C ASP A 46 1.99 -8.84 -0.61
N LEU A 47 1.60 -7.84 0.18
CA LEU A 47 0.52 -7.98 1.15
C LEU A 47 -0.86 -7.74 0.52
N LEU A 48 -0.91 -7.23 -0.71
CA LEU A 48 -2.14 -6.94 -1.45
C LEU A 48 -2.41 -7.98 -2.56
N ASP A 49 -1.61 -9.04 -2.66
CA ASP A 49 -1.85 -10.12 -3.63
C ASP A 49 -3.17 -10.85 -3.25
N PRO A 50 -4.22 -10.75 -4.08
CA PRO A 50 -5.52 -11.36 -3.78
C PRO A 50 -5.46 -12.88 -3.72
N LYS A 51 -4.42 -13.51 -4.31
CA LYS A 51 -4.23 -14.96 -4.21
C LYS A 51 -3.63 -15.37 -2.86
N GLY A 52 -3.19 -14.41 -2.04
CA GLY A 52 -2.49 -14.68 -0.78
C GLY A 52 -1.25 -15.54 -1.00
N SER A 53 -0.64 -15.48 -2.19
CA SER A 53 0.49 -16.34 -2.50
C SER A 53 1.66 -15.91 -1.65
N ARG A 54 2.28 -16.83 -0.91
CA ARG A 54 3.51 -16.55 -0.16
C ARG A 54 4.74 -16.50 -1.07
N GLN A 55 4.54 -16.19 -2.35
CA GLN A 55 5.60 -16.13 -3.33
C GLN A 55 6.51 -14.93 -3.01
N SER A 56 7.81 -15.19 -2.95
CA SER A 56 8.78 -14.12 -2.84
C SER A 56 8.85 -13.35 -4.16
N LEU A 57 8.64 -12.05 -4.10
CA LEU A 57 8.93 -11.13 -5.19
C LEU A 57 10.44 -10.86 -5.28
N LYS A 58 10.89 -10.51 -6.48
CA LYS A 58 12.31 -10.23 -6.74
C LYS A 58 12.56 -8.73 -6.68
N VAL A 59 13.60 -8.32 -5.96
CA VAL A 59 14.13 -6.96 -6.06
C VAL A 59 15.04 -6.88 -7.29
N ARG A 60 14.84 -5.87 -8.11
CA ARG A 60 15.61 -5.58 -9.33
C ARG A 60 16.05 -4.13 -9.33
N GLU A 61 16.99 -3.81 -10.20
CA GLU A 61 17.50 -2.45 -10.36
C GLU A 61 17.29 -1.95 -11.79
N HIS A 62 16.66 -0.79 -11.93
CA HIS A 62 16.49 -0.10 -13.21
C HIS A 62 17.46 1.08 -13.30
N LYS A 63 18.11 1.25 -14.45
CA LYS A 63 19.19 2.27 -14.65
C LYS A 63 18.79 3.70 -14.27
N VAL A 64 17.50 4.04 -14.34
CA VAL A 64 16.99 5.39 -14.06
C VAL A 64 16.15 5.45 -12.79
N LEU A 65 15.37 4.40 -12.49
CA LEU A 65 14.40 4.40 -11.37
C LEU A 65 15.01 3.89 -10.06
N GLY A 66 16.18 3.25 -10.14
CA GLY A 66 16.81 2.60 -9.00
C GLY A 66 16.16 1.25 -8.66
N PRO A 67 16.28 0.80 -7.40
CA PRO A 67 15.76 -0.49 -6.95
C PRO A 67 14.22 -0.49 -6.94
N TYR A 68 13.63 -1.58 -7.41
CA TYR A 68 12.18 -1.80 -7.42
C TYR A 68 11.84 -3.27 -7.19
N VAL A 69 10.58 -3.54 -6.84
CA VAL A 69 10.08 -4.90 -6.61
C VAL A 69 9.29 -5.35 -7.84
N ASP A 70 9.82 -6.37 -8.51
CA ASP A 70 9.20 -6.95 -9.71
C ASP A 70 7.95 -7.75 -9.34
N GLY A 71 6.80 -7.35 -9.90
CA GLY A 71 5.50 -7.97 -9.67
C GLY A 71 4.76 -7.49 -8.41
N LEU A 72 5.20 -6.39 -7.78
CA LEU A 72 4.46 -5.79 -6.66
C LEU A 72 3.17 -5.12 -7.15
N SER A 73 2.05 -5.44 -6.51
CA SER A 73 0.76 -4.83 -6.83
C SER A 73 0.77 -3.33 -6.56
N GLN A 74 0.28 -2.58 -7.55
CA GLN A 74 -0.02 -1.16 -7.44
C GLN A 74 -1.51 -1.01 -7.74
N LEU A 75 -2.29 -0.75 -6.70
CA LEU A 75 -3.73 -0.67 -6.78
C LEU A 75 -4.16 0.79 -6.80
N ALA A 76 -4.94 1.17 -7.81
CA ALA A 76 -5.56 2.49 -7.86
C ALA A 76 -6.62 2.59 -6.76
N VAL A 77 -6.61 3.72 -6.06
CA VAL A 77 -7.53 4.02 -4.95
C VAL A 77 -8.12 5.40 -5.14
N THR A 78 -9.37 5.57 -4.76
CA THR A 78 -10.13 6.81 -4.94
C THR A 78 -10.56 7.45 -3.64
N SER A 79 -10.47 6.72 -2.52
CA SER A 79 -10.89 7.19 -1.21
C SER A 79 -10.02 6.64 -0.08
N PHE A 80 -10.20 7.20 1.12
CA PHE A 80 -9.56 6.67 2.32
C PHE A 80 -10.12 5.27 2.67
N GLU A 81 -11.40 5.05 2.44
CA GLU A 81 -12.09 3.77 2.68
C GLU A 81 -11.47 2.64 1.85
N ASP A 82 -11.12 2.90 0.59
CA ASP A 82 -10.41 1.93 -0.27
C ASP A 82 -9.08 1.50 0.38
N ILE A 83 -8.32 2.47 0.90
CA ILE A 83 -7.05 2.20 1.59
C ILE A 83 -7.28 1.44 2.90
N GLU A 84 -8.31 1.77 3.65
CA GLU A 84 -8.62 1.10 4.91
C GLU A 84 -8.90 -0.39 4.71
N VAL A 85 -9.68 -0.74 3.67
CA VAL A 85 -9.93 -2.13 3.27
C VAL A 85 -8.62 -2.83 2.90
N LEU A 86 -7.79 -2.22 2.05
CA LEU A 86 -6.51 -2.79 1.64
C LEU A 86 -5.53 -2.95 2.81
N MET A 87 -5.51 -2.02 3.75
CA MET A 87 -4.70 -2.14 4.96
C MET A 87 -5.17 -3.27 5.86
N SER A 88 -6.50 -3.43 6.02
CA SER A 88 -7.08 -4.52 6.81
C SER A 88 -6.69 -5.87 6.23
N GLU A 89 -6.86 -6.06 4.92
CA GLU A 89 -6.46 -7.30 4.22
C GLU A 89 -4.96 -7.54 4.26
N GLY A 90 -4.15 -6.50 4.02
CA GLY A 90 -2.69 -6.62 4.07
C GLY A 90 -2.17 -6.98 5.46
N ASN A 91 -2.77 -6.44 6.52
CA ASN A 91 -2.38 -6.75 7.89
C ASN A 91 -2.72 -8.19 8.29
N LYS A 92 -3.80 -8.78 7.77
CA LYS A 92 -4.12 -10.21 7.98
C LYS A 92 -3.10 -11.13 7.31
N SER A 93 -2.51 -10.68 6.21
CA SER A 93 -1.54 -11.46 5.41
C SER A 93 -0.10 -11.40 5.93
N ARG A 94 0.17 -10.58 6.95
CA ARG A 94 1.49 -10.44 7.55
C ARG A 94 1.96 -11.73 8.21
N THR A 95 3.27 -11.95 8.21
CA THR A 95 3.83 -13.09 8.92
C THR A 95 3.75 -12.88 10.42
N VAL A 96 3.10 -13.83 11.09
CA VAL A 96 3.07 -13.91 12.55
C VAL A 96 4.30 -14.65 13.06
N ALA A 97 4.85 -14.18 14.17
CA ALA A 97 5.89 -14.92 14.87
C ALA A 97 5.30 -16.22 15.43
N ALA A 98 6.08 -17.31 15.40
CA ALA A 98 5.79 -18.46 16.24
C ALA A 98 6.20 -18.10 17.68
N THR A 99 5.24 -18.06 18.60
CA THR A 99 5.45 -17.93 20.05
C THR A 99 5.14 -19.24 20.74
#